data_AF-A0A1M4WDN7-F1
#
_entry.id   AF-A0A1M4WDN7-F1
#
_cell.length_a   1.000
_cell.length_b   1.000
_cell.length_c   1.000
_cell.angle_alpha   90.00
_cell.angle_beta   90.00
_cell.angle_gamma   90.00
#
_symmetry.space_group_name_H-M   'P 1'
#
loop_
_entity.id
_entity.type
_entity.pdbx_description
1 polymer ?
#
loop_
_entity_poly.entity_id
_entity_poly.type
_entity_poly.pdbx_seq_one_letter_code
_entity_poly.pdbx_strand_id
1 'polypeptide(L)'
;MAFDGRRAEFFETQLLAALRILQAGDVAPEAMTGSWAGAMGHTQFMPTSYLEHAVDFDGDGRRDIWSDDPTDALASTAAYLARFGWTKGQPWGVEVRLPAGFDYAQASRDITRLPSGWAALGVRAADGRAVADHGPASILLPAGSGGVALMIFDNFSVIERYNGADAYVIGIGHLSDRLAGHGPFRANWPRGDRVLSFAERKELQLRLTLAGFDTQAIDGRIGPNTINALRAYQMARGLVPDGYATVHLLERMR
;
A
#
# COMPACT_ATOMS: atom_id res chain seq x y z
N MET A 1 19.37 8.00 16.26
CA MET A 1 18.51 8.82 15.36
C MET A 1 17.96 10.07 16.03
N ALA A 2 17.63 10.06 17.32
CA ALA A 2 17.30 11.29 18.06
C ALA A 2 18.51 12.26 18.14
N PHE A 3 19.71 11.74 18.44
CA PHE A 3 20.92 12.54 18.63
C PHE A 3 21.42 13.28 17.37
N ASP A 4 21.38 12.65 16.19
CA ASP A 4 21.87 13.22 14.94
C ASP A 4 21.12 12.63 13.74
N GLY A 5 19.84 13.00 13.61
CA GLY A 5 18.97 12.47 12.57
C GLY A 5 18.10 13.55 11.95
N ARG A 6 17.82 13.41 10.65
CA ARG A 6 16.95 14.33 9.89
C ARG A 6 15.51 14.43 10.41
N ARG A 7 15.12 13.57 11.35
CA ARG A 7 13.78 13.49 11.97
C ARG A 7 13.89 13.37 13.50
N ALA A 8 14.79 14.15 14.12
CA ALA A 8 15.12 14.05 15.53
C ALA A 8 13.87 14.03 16.44
N GLU A 9 12.98 15.02 16.30
CA GLU A 9 11.74 15.15 17.10
C GLU A 9 10.85 13.90 17.06
N PHE A 10 10.69 13.30 15.87
CA PHE A 10 9.96 12.05 15.73
C PHE A 10 10.63 10.92 16.53
N PHE A 11 11.95 10.77 16.40
CA PHE A 11 12.66 9.71 17.09
C PHE A 11 12.81 9.94 18.61
N GLU A 12 12.81 11.18 19.07
CA GLU A 12 12.71 11.51 20.50
C GLU A 12 11.38 11.03 21.07
N THR A 13 10.28 11.29 20.35
CA THR A 13 8.95 10.82 20.75
C THR A 13 8.91 9.28 20.85
N GLN A 14 9.48 8.59 19.87
CA GLN A 14 9.55 7.12 19.88
C GLN A 14 10.48 6.60 20.98
N LEU A 15 11.60 7.26 21.26
CA LEU A 15 12.51 6.88 22.33
C LEU A 15 11.84 7.00 23.71
N LEU A 16 11.12 8.10 23.97
CA LEU A 16 10.38 8.26 25.22
C LEU A 16 9.27 7.20 25.36
N ALA A 17 8.58 6.88 24.27
CA ALA A 17 7.61 5.78 24.27
C ALA A 17 8.27 4.43 24.56
N ALA A 18 9.44 4.15 23.98
CA ALA A 18 10.19 2.92 24.24
C ALA A 18 10.60 2.78 25.71
N LEU A 19 11.07 3.86 26.32
CA LEU A 19 11.41 3.88 27.75
C LEU A 19 10.19 3.60 28.65
N ARG A 20 9.00 4.07 28.26
CA ARG A 20 7.75 3.75 28.98
C ARG A 20 7.39 2.28 28.91
N ILE A 21 7.63 1.63 27.76
CA ILE A 21 7.41 0.19 27.57
C ILE A 21 8.33 -0.60 28.52
N LEU A 22 9.62 -0.25 28.56
CA LEU A 22 10.58 -0.87 29.48
C LEU A 22 10.20 -0.65 30.95
N GLN A 23 9.77 0.57 31.29
CA GLN A 23 9.33 0.89 32.64
C GLN A 23 8.08 0.11 33.06
N ALA A 24 7.18 -0.22 32.12
CA ALA A 24 6.01 -1.05 32.37
C ALA A 24 6.37 -2.53 32.63
N GLY A 25 7.56 -2.96 32.23
CA GLY A 25 8.00 -4.35 32.38
C GLY A 25 7.48 -5.30 31.30
N ASP A 26 6.97 -4.74 30.20
CA ASP A 26 6.45 -5.50 29.05
C ASP A 26 7.55 -6.35 28.37
N VAL A 27 8.81 -5.89 28.41
CA VAL A 27 9.98 -6.59 27.85
C VAL A 27 11.26 -6.16 28.58
N ALA A 28 12.24 -7.06 28.68
CA ALA A 28 13.57 -6.72 29.21
C ALA A 28 14.36 -5.84 28.22
N PRO A 29 15.21 -4.90 28.67
CA PRO A 29 15.98 -4.02 27.78
C PRO A 29 16.78 -4.77 26.70
N GLU A 30 17.38 -5.90 27.04
CA GLU A 30 18.20 -6.71 26.14
C GLU A 30 17.36 -7.46 25.10
N ALA A 31 16.08 -7.70 25.41
CA ALA A 31 15.13 -8.39 24.54
C ALA A 31 14.31 -7.43 23.66
N MET A 32 14.33 -6.12 23.94
CA MET A 32 13.62 -5.10 23.17
C MET A 32 14.29 -4.85 21.80
N THR A 33 14.13 -5.81 20.90
CA THR A 33 14.74 -5.81 19.58
C THR A 33 13.81 -5.19 18.53
N GLY A 34 14.41 -4.73 17.43
CA GLY A 34 13.70 -4.09 16.34
C GLY A 34 14.59 -3.73 15.16
N SER A 35 14.00 -3.16 14.12
CA SER A 35 14.72 -2.64 12.97
C SER A 35 15.55 -1.40 13.32
N TRP A 36 16.44 -1.02 12.40
CA TRP A 36 17.26 0.18 12.53
C TRP A 36 16.43 1.47 12.75
N ALA A 37 15.18 1.49 12.28
CA ALA A 37 14.26 2.61 12.41
C ALA A 37 13.43 2.58 13.71
N GLY A 38 13.63 1.58 14.58
CA GLY A 38 12.92 1.45 15.85
C GLY A 38 11.55 0.76 15.75
N ALA A 39 11.23 0.11 14.63
CA ALA A 39 10.06 -0.76 14.54
C ALA A 39 10.36 -2.10 15.24
N MET A 40 9.50 -2.51 16.18
CA MET A 40 9.85 -3.49 17.23
C MET A 40 9.18 -4.85 17.02
N GLY A 41 9.86 -5.92 17.44
CA GLY A 41 9.28 -7.27 17.51
C GLY A 41 8.69 -7.80 16.20
N HIS A 42 7.81 -8.81 16.31
CA HIS A 42 7.12 -9.44 15.19
C HIS A 42 6.22 -8.45 14.44
N THR A 43 5.54 -7.57 15.16
CA THR A 43 4.56 -6.64 14.58
C THR A 43 5.22 -5.48 13.83
N GLN A 44 6.51 -5.20 14.10
CA GLN A 44 7.21 -4.02 13.61
C GLN A 44 6.46 -2.72 13.97
N PHE A 45 5.80 -2.67 15.13
CA PHE A 45 5.23 -1.43 15.64
C PHE A 45 6.32 -0.44 16.03
N MET A 46 6.08 0.83 15.71
CA MET A 46 6.77 1.92 16.38
C MET A 46 6.35 1.96 17.85
N PRO A 47 7.23 2.38 18.79
CA PRO A 47 6.90 2.47 20.21
C PRO A 47 5.58 3.16 20.54
N THR A 48 5.21 4.25 19.87
CA THR A 48 3.91 4.89 20.10
C THR A 48 2.73 4.02 19.65
N SER A 49 2.86 3.35 18.50
CA SER A 49 1.83 2.42 18.01
C SER A 49 1.68 1.21 18.95
N TYR A 50 2.79 0.72 19.52
CA TYR A 50 2.74 -0.30 20.55
C TYR A 50 1.95 0.16 21.78
N LEU A 51 2.24 1.35 22.31
CA LEU A 51 1.53 1.86 23.49
C LEU A 51 0.02 2.02 23.24
N GLU A 52 -0.37 2.36 22.01
CA GLU A 52 -1.78 2.57 21.63
C GLU A 52 -2.53 1.28 21.29
N HIS A 53 -1.84 0.24 20.82
CA HIS A 53 -2.50 -0.89 20.14
C HIS A 53 -2.02 -2.28 20.58
N ALA A 54 -0.91 -2.40 21.32
CA ALA A 54 -0.47 -3.70 21.80
C ALA A 54 -1.48 -4.27 22.81
N VAL A 55 -1.68 -5.59 22.72
CA VAL A 55 -2.65 -6.36 23.51
C VAL A 55 -1.92 -7.44 24.27
N ASP A 56 -2.26 -7.57 25.55
CA ASP A 56 -1.93 -8.71 26.41
C ASP A 56 -3.10 -9.68 26.22
N PHE A 57 -2.87 -10.73 25.45
CA PHE A 57 -3.94 -11.63 25.02
C PHE A 57 -4.04 -12.87 25.90
N ASP A 58 -2.92 -13.35 26.44
CA ASP A 58 -2.90 -14.51 27.33
C ASP A 58 -3.13 -14.16 28.81
N GLY A 59 -3.07 -12.87 29.17
CA GLY A 59 -3.39 -12.33 30.47
C GLY A 59 -2.25 -12.44 31.48
N ASP A 60 -1.00 -12.58 31.03
CA ASP A 60 0.18 -12.69 31.90
C ASP A 60 0.65 -11.34 32.47
N GLY A 61 0.05 -10.24 32.02
CA GLY A 61 0.35 -8.87 32.44
C GLY A 61 1.36 -8.15 31.55
N ARG A 62 1.79 -8.76 30.44
CA ARG A 62 2.70 -8.17 29.45
C ARG A 62 2.05 -8.18 28.07
N ARG A 63 2.48 -7.25 27.21
CA ARG A 63 2.08 -7.21 25.80
C ARG A 63 3.30 -7.60 24.95
N ASP A 64 3.72 -8.85 25.02
CA ASP A 64 5.01 -9.30 24.49
C ASP A 64 4.94 -9.58 22.98
N ILE A 65 5.32 -8.57 22.18
CA ILE A 65 5.38 -8.71 20.72
C ILE A 65 6.73 -9.26 20.20
N TRP A 66 7.63 -9.72 21.08
CA TRP A 66 8.98 -10.15 20.74
C TRP A 66 9.19 -11.66 20.87
N SER A 67 8.49 -12.31 21.80
CA SER A 67 8.75 -13.71 22.15
C SER A 67 8.52 -14.70 21.00
N ASP A 68 9.02 -15.93 21.16
CA ASP A 68 8.73 -17.03 20.23
C ASP A 68 7.25 -17.42 20.21
N ASP A 69 6.50 -17.14 21.29
CA ASP A 69 5.04 -17.25 21.29
C ASP A 69 4.45 -15.99 20.64
N PRO A 70 3.84 -16.11 19.44
CA PRO A 70 3.37 -14.95 18.70
C PRO A 70 1.98 -14.49 19.14
N THR A 71 1.41 -15.04 20.22
CA THR A 71 0.02 -14.80 20.63
C THR A 71 -0.31 -13.31 20.76
N ASP A 72 0.48 -12.56 21.53
CA ASP A 72 0.29 -11.12 21.70
C ASP A 72 0.58 -10.34 20.42
N ALA A 73 1.56 -10.76 19.63
CA ALA A 73 1.86 -10.14 18.35
C ALA A 73 0.67 -10.24 17.38
N LEU A 74 0.07 -11.44 17.25
CA LEU A 74 -1.09 -11.69 16.41
C LEU A 74 -2.32 -10.92 16.90
N ALA A 75 -2.57 -10.93 18.22
CA ALA A 75 -3.67 -10.20 18.82
C ALA A 75 -3.51 -8.68 18.64
N SER A 76 -2.31 -8.16 18.84
CA SER A 76 -1.97 -6.75 18.66
C SER A 76 -2.13 -6.30 17.20
N THR A 77 -1.68 -7.10 16.23
CA THR A 77 -1.90 -6.83 14.81
C THR A 77 -3.39 -6.84 14.46
N ALA A 78 -4.16 -7.81 14.98
CA ALA A 78 -5.60 -7.86 14.75
C ALA A 78 -6.33 -6.66 15.37
N ALA A 79 -5.97 -6.26 16.59
CA ALA A 79 -6.52 -5.08 17.26
C ALA A 79 -6.21 -3.79 16.51
N TYR A 80 -4.99 -3.66 15.98
CA TYR A 80 -4.59 -2.54 15.12
C TYR A 80 -5.47 -2.46 13.88
N LEU A 81 -5.59 -3.56 13.10
CA LEU A 81 -6.42 -3.58 11.89
C LEU A 81 -7.89 -3.28 12.21
N ALA A 82 -8.44 -3.87 13.27
CA ALA A 82 -9.80 -3.63 13.72
C ALA A 82 -10.02 -2.15 14.09
N ARG A 83 -9.07 -1.53 14.81
CA ARG A 83 -9.12 -0.10 15.18
C ARG A 83 -9.16 0.82 13.96
N PHE A 84 -8.51 0.43 12.87
CA PHE A 84 -8.50 1.19 11.61
C PHE A 84 -9.64 0.84 10.65
N GLY A 85 -10.60 0.01 11.07
CA GLY A 85 -11.83 -0.24 10.32
C GLY A 85 -11.85 -1.52 9.50
N TRP A 86 -11.02 -2.52 9.85
CA TRP A 86 -11.06 -3.82 9.19
C TRP A 86 -12.47 -4.43 9.21
N THR A 87 -12.98 -4.76 8.03
CA THR A 87 -14.27 -5.43 7.87
C THR A 87 -14.04 -6.93 7.66
N LYS A 88 -14.43 -7.76 8.64
CA LYS A 88 -14.29 -9.21 8.55
C LYS A 88 -15.07 -9.77 7.35
N GLY A 89 -14.38 -10.53 6.51
CA GLY A 89 -14.97 -11.15 5.32
C GLY A 89 -15.02 -10.27 4.07
N GLN A 90 -14.69 -8.98 4.17
CA GLN A 90 -14.45 -8.14 2.99
C GLN A 90 -13.05 -8.48 2.43
N PRO A 91 -12.91 -8.73 1.11
CA PRO A 91 -11.59 -8.93 0.51
C PRO A 91 -10.78 -7.63 0.55
N TRP A 92 -9.46 -7.72 0.64
CA TRP A 92 -8.58 -6.55 0.44
C TRP A 92 -8.69 -6.05 -1.01
N GLY A 93 -8.76 -6.99 -1.96
CA GLY A 93 -8.96 -6.71 -3.38
C GLY A 93 -9.29 -7.99 -4.15
N VAL A 94 -9.75 -7.81 -5.39
CA VAL A 94 -10.09 -8.90 -6.31
C VAL A 94 -9.44 -8.61 -7.66
N GLU A 95 -8.75 -9.61 -8.25
CA GLU A 95 -8.24 -9.48 -9.61
C GLU A 95 -9.39 -9.38 -10.62
N VAL A 96 -9.32 -8.36 -11.47
CA VAL A 96 -10.34 -8.05 -12.48
C VAL A 96 -9.73 -7.95 -13.88
N ARG A 97 -10.60 -8.14 -14.87
CA ARG A 97 -10.34 -7.83 -16.27
C ARG A 97 -11.11 -6.58 -16.65
N LEU A 98 -10.39 -5.64 -17.27
CA LEU A 98 -10.96 -4.44 -17.83
C LEU A 98 -11.38 -4.71 -19.28
N PRO A 99 -12.51 -4.16 -19.75
CA PRO A 99 -12.92 -4.33 -21.14
C PRO A 99 -12.01 -3.54 -22.09
N ALA A 100 -12.05 -3.89 -23.37
CA ALA A 100 -11.42 -3.09 -24.40
C ALA A 100 -11.99 -1.66 -24.40
N GLY A 101 -11.11 -0.66 -24.49
CA GLY A 101 -11.51 0.75 -24.45
C GLY A 101 -11.92 1.27 -23.07
N PHE A 102 -11.58 0.56 -21.99
CA PHE A 102 -11.78 1.06 -20.64
C PHE A 102 -11.14 2.45 -20.46
N ASP A 103 -11.89 3.38 -19.89
CA ASP A 103 -11.40 4.71 -19.54
C ASP A 103 -10.47 4.60 -18.32
N TYR A 104 -9.17 4.59 -18.56
CA TYR A 104 -8.15 4.50 -17.52
C TYR A 104 -8.13 5.68 -16.54
N ALA A 105 -8.78 6.81 -16.86
CA ALA A 105 -8.99 7.88 -15.89
C ALA A 105 -9.91 7.43 -14.74
N GLN A 106 -10.77 6.42 -14.95
CA GLN A 106 -11.58 5.80 -13.90
C GLN A 106 -10.76 4.98 -12.90
N ALA A 107 -9.52 4.58 -13.24
CA ALA A 107 -8.63 3.83 -12.35
C ALA A 107 -7.95 4.78 -11.34
N SER A 108 -8.76 5.43 -10.50
CA SER A 108 -8.32 6.33 -9.43
C SER A 108 -8.85 5.82 -8.09
N ARG A 109 -8.08 6.04 -7.02
CA ARG A 109 -8.50 5.71 -5.66
C ARG A 109 -9.73 6.50 -5.22
N ASP A 110 -9.87 7.73 -5.72
CA ASP A 110 -10.98 8.64 -5.39
C ASP A 110 -12.29 8.30 -6.12
N ILE A 111 -12.21 7.48 -7.17
CA ILE A 111 -13.38 7.08 -7.97
C ILE A 111 -13.86 5.73 -7.44
N THR A 112 -14.86 5.77 -6.56
CA THR A 112 -15.49 4.58 -5.99
C THR A 112 -16.83 4.28 -6.65
N ARG A 113 -17.12 2.99 -6.82
CA ARG A 113 -18.44 2.49 -7.24
C ARG A 113 -18.71 1.16 -6.55
N LEU A 114 -19.98 0.79 -6.40
CA LEU A 114 -20.30 -0.61 -6.09
C LEU A 114 -19.80 -1.53 -7.22
N PRO A 115 -19.48 -2.81 -6.93
CA PRO A 115 -19.07 -3.77 -7.95
C PRO A 115 -20.04 -3.89 -9.14
N SER A 116 -21.34 -3.68 -8.90
CA SER A 116 -22.37 -3.62 -9.95
C SER A 116 -22.19 -2.42 -10.90
N GLY A 117 -21.76 -1.26 -10.38
CA GLY A 117 -21.44 -0.08 -11.18
C GLY A 117 -20.21 -0.28 -12.05
N TRP A 118 -19.17 -0.95 -11.52
CA TRP A 118 -18.02 -1.37 -12.32
C TRP A 118 -18.40 -2.42 -13.37
N ALA A 119 -19.31 -3.34 -13.03
CA ALA A 119 -19.81 -4.33 -13.97
C ALA A 119 -20.59 -3.68 -15.13
N ALA A 120 -21.33 -2.60 -14.90
CA ALA A 120 -21.97 -1.82 -15.95
C ALA A 120 -20.95 -1.20 -16.92
N LEU A 121 -19.75 -0.87 -16.43
CA LEU A 121 -18.61 -0.43 -17.24
C LEU A 121 -17.82 -1.59 -17.85
N GLY A 122 -18.30 -2.83 -17.79
CA GLY A 122 -17.66 -4.00 -18.40
C GLY A 122 -16.56 -4.66 -17.58
N VAL A 123 -16.25 -4.18 -16.37
CA VAL A 123 -15.27 -4.80 -15.48
C VAL A 123 -15.81 -6.15 -14.99
N ARG A 124 -14.98 -7.20 -15.02
CA ARG A 124 -15.34 -8.55 -14.56
C ARG A 124 -14.23 -9.13 -13.71
N ALA A 125 -14.53 -10.09 -12.84
CA ALA A 125 -13.50 -10.87 -12.16
C ALA A 125 -12.60 -11.60 -13.17
N ALA A 126 -11.43 -12.06 -12.73
CA ALA A 126 -10.47 -12.80 -13.55
C ALA A 126 -11.05 -14.10 -14.19
N ASP A 127 -12.15 -14.61 -13.65
CA ASP A 127 -12.91 -15.74 -14.21
C ASP A 127 -14.07 -15.36 -15.14
N GLY A 128 -14.35 -14.05 -15.29
CA GLY A 128 -15.40 -13.53 -16.16
C GLY A 128 -16.74 -13.31 -15.49
N ARG A 129 -16.91 -13.73 -14.24
CA ARG A 129 -18.13 -13.44 -13.48
C ARG A 129 -18.13 -11.99 -13.00
N ALA A 130 -19.29 -11.52 -12.57
CA ALA A 130 -19.37 -10.27 -11.82
C ALA A 130 -18.65 -10.44 -10.48
N VAL A 131 -17.98 -9.39 -10.02
CA VAL A 131 -17.42 -9.35 -8.65
C VAL A 131 -18.58 -9.24 -7.67
N ALA A 132 -18.55 -10.02 -6.60
CA ALA A 132 -19.57 -9.98 -5.55
C ALA A 132 -19.58 -8.61 -4.84
N ASP A 133 -20.72 -8.23 -4.29
CA ASP A 133 -20.85 -6.97 -3.56
C ASP A 133 -20.19 -7.08 -2.18
N HIS A 134 -19.15 -6.29 -1.98
CA HIS A 134 -18.45 -6.14 -0.70
C HIS A 134 -18.35 -4.67 -0.27
N GLY A 135 -19.25 -3.81 -0.78
CA GLY A 135 -19.22 -2.37 -0.59
C GLY A 135 -18.51 -1.62 -1.73
N PRO A 136 -18.35 -0.29 -1.59
CA PRO A 136 -17.68 0.54 -2.58
C PRO A 136 -16.25 0.06 -2.86
N ALA A 137 -15.84 0.15 -4.11
CA ALA A 137 -14.53 -0.27 -4.57
C ALA A 137 -13.97 0.69 -5.62
N SER A 138 -12.64 0.69 -5.77
CA SER A 138 -11.90 1.43 -6.78
C SER A 138 -11.08 0.49 -7.66
N ILE A 139 -10.68 0.92 -8.86
CA ILE A 139 -9.79 0.15 -9.73
C ILE A 139 -8.35 0.63 -9.56
N LEU A 140 -7.45 -0.29 -9.21
CA LEU A 140 -6.02 -0.08 -9.07
C LEU A 140 -5.24 -0.79 -10.19
N LEU A 141 -4.28 -0.07 -10.76
CA LEU A 141 -3.39 -0.55 -11.83
C LEU A 141 -1.92 -0.45 -11.39
N PRO A 142 -1.45 -1.39 -10.55
CA PRO A 142 -0.12 -1.33 -9.94
C PRO A 142 1.05 -1.34 -10.94
N ALA A 143 0.83 -1.89 -12.14
CA ALA A 143 1.82 -1.92 -13.22
C ALA A 143 1.26 -1.39 -14.55
N GLY A 144 0.37 -0.40 -14.47
CA GLY A 144 -0.29 0.18 -15.64
C GLY A 144 -1.28 -0.76 -16.31
N SER A 145 -1.62 -0.46 -17.56
CA SER A 145 -2.65 -1.16 -18.34
C SER A 145 -2.27 -2.58 -18.76
N GLY A 146 -0.97 -2.88 -18.84
CA GLY A 146 -0.44 -4.17 -19.28
C GLY A 146 -0.26 -5.23 -18.19
N GLY A 147 -0.63 -4.91 -16.94
CA GLY A 147 -0.43 -5.77 -15.78
C GLY A 147 -1.73 -6.25 -15.12
N VAL A 148 -1.56 -6.78 -13.90
CA VAL A 148 -2.68 -7.13 -13.01
C VAL A 148 -3.51 -5.87 -12.74
N ALA A 149 -4.83 -5.99 -12.89
CA ALA A 149 -5.80 -4.97 -12.46
C ALA A 149 -6.55 -5.49 -11.24
N LEU A 150 -6.72 -4.64 -10.22
CA LEU A 150 -7.35 -4.99 -8.96
C LEU A 150 -8.57 -4.10 -8.71
N MET A 151 -9.70 -4.70 -8.34
CA MET A 151 -10.77 -4.00 -7.65
C MET A 151 -10.45 -4.02 -6.15
N ILE A 152 -10.11 -2.86 -5.58
CA ILE A 152 -9.70 -2.70 -4.18
C ILE A 152 -10.87 -2.20 -3.33
N PHE A 153 -10.98 -2.70 -2.10
CA PHE A 153 -12.02 -2.35 -1.13
C PHE A 153 -11.41 -1.65 0.10
N ASP A 154 -12.24 -1.24 1.07
CA ASP A 154 -11.79 -0.51 2.26
C ASP A 154 -10.67 -1.24 3.03
N ASN A 155 -10.73 -2.58 3.11
CA ASN A 155 -9.67 -3.39 3.72
C ASN A 155 -8.28 -3.19 3.08
N PHE A 156 -8.19 -2.78 1.80
CA PHE A 156 -6.93 -2.36 1.19
C PHE A 156 -6.34 -1.18 1.96
N SER A 157 -7.14 -0.14 2.19
CA SER A 157 -6.71 1.07 2.89
C SER A 157 -6.51 0.87 4.38
N VAL A 158 -7.13 -0.14 4.98
CA VAL A 158 -6.80 -0.57 6.35
C VAL A 158 -5.37 -1.13 6.41
N ILE A 159 -4.97 -1.98 5.46
CA ILE A 159 -3.59 -2.50 5.39
C ILE A 159 -2.60 -1.37 5.10
N GLU A 160 -2.98 -0.36 4.32
CA GLU A 160 -2.15 0.84 4.08
C GLU A 160 -1.83 1.63 5.35
N ARG A 161 -2.66 1.53 6.40
CA ARG A 161 -2.33 2.15 7.70
C ARG A 161 -1.10 1.52 8.33
N TYR A 162 -0.90 0.23 8.09
CA TYR A 162 0.29 -0.50 8.53
C TYR A 162 1.53 -0.10 7.73
N ASN A 163 1.39 0.01 6.41
CA ASN A 163 2.43 0.51 5.51
C ASN A 163 1.81 1.06 4.21
N GLY A 164 2.02 2.35 3.95
CA GLY A 164 1.38 3.08 2.84
C GLY A 164 1.95 2.81 1.45
N ALA A 165 2.53 1.63 1.19
CA ALA A 165 3.03 1.25 -0.12
C ALA A 165 2.13 0.19 -0.76
N ASP A 166 1.59 0.47 -1.95
CA ASP A 166 0.72 -0.44 -2.70
C ASP A 166 1.34 -1.84 -2.87
N ALA A 167 2.64 -1.91 -3.16
CA ALA A 167 3.35 -3.18 -3.31
C ALA A 167 3.37 -4.01 -2.02
N TYR A 168 3.45 -3.35 -0.85
CA TYR A 168 3.34 -4.03 0.45
C TYR A 168 1.92 -4.58 0.64
N VAL A 169 0.89 -3.77 0.40
CA VAL A 169 -0.51 -4.16 0.57
C VAL A 169 -0.87 -5.32 -0.35
N ILE A 170 -0.48 -5.23 -1.62
CA ILE A 170 -0.68 -6.29 -2.61
C ILE A 170 0.09 -7.54 -2.20
N GLY A 171 1.31 -7.41 -1.68
CA GLY A 171 2.10 -8.53 -1.18
C GLY A 171 1.43 -9.26 -0.01
N ILE A 172 0.97 -8.53 1.01
CA ILE A 172 0.28 -9.08 2.18
C ILE A 172 -1.09 -9.67 1.79
N GLY A 173 -1.88 -8.93 1.02
CA GLY A 173 -3.18 -9.40 0.54
C GLY A 173 -3.04 -10.67 -0.30
N HIS A 174 -2.11 -10.68 -1.25
CA HIS A 174 -1.85 -11.86 -2.06
C HIS A 174 -1.34 -13.03 -1.22
N LEU A 175 -0.40 -12.81 -0.29
CA LEU A 175 0.07 -13.88 0.60
C LEU A 175 -1.08 -14.47 1.43
N SER A 176 -1.97 -13.63 1.96
CA SER A 176 -3.17 -14.05 2.70
C SER A 176 -4.07 -14.94 1.84
N ASP A 177 -4.35 -14.52 0.59
CA ASP A 177 -5.13 -15.32 -0.36
C ASP A 177 -4.46 -16.69 -0.63
N ARG A 178 -3.13 -16.70 -0.79
CA ARG A 178 -2.36 -17.93 -1.03
C ARG A 178 -2.40 -18.87 0.17
N LEU A 179 -2.34 -18.36 1.39
CA LEU A 179 -2.48 -19.15 2.62
C LEU A 179 -3.88 -19.72 2.79
N ALA A 180 -4.92 -19.01 2.34
CA ALA A 180 -6.30 -19.49 2.30
C ALA A 180 -6.59 -20.47 1.14
N GLY A 181 -5.59 -20.80 0.32
CA GLY A 181 -5.70 -21.79 -0.76
C GLY A 181 -6.16 -21.22 -2.12
N HIS A 182 -6.23 -19.91 -2.27
CA HIS A 182 -6.53 -19.29 -3.56
C HIS A 182 -5.34 -19.38 -4.53
N GLY A 183 -5.62 -19.28 -5.84
CA GLY A 183 -4.62 -19.31 -6.91
C GLY A 183 -3.69 -18.07 -6.96
N PRO A 184 -2.62 -18.10 -7.76
CA PRO A 184 -1.85 -16.90 -8.08
C PRO A 184 -2.70 -15.93 -8.93
N PHE A 185 -2.22 -14.70 -9.13
CA PHE A 185 -2.79 -13.82 -10.15
C PHE A 185 -2.79 -14.50 -11.53
N ARG A 186 -3.87 -14.31 -12.30
CA ARG A 186 -4.04 -14.89 -13.64
C ARG A 186 -3.33 -14.07 -14.70
N ALA A 187 -3.38 -12.74 -14.58
CA ALA A 187 -2.65 -11.82 -15.44
C ALA A 187 -1.16 -11.84 -15.10
N ASN A 188 -0.34 -11.56 -16.12
CA ASN A 188 1.11 -11.41 -15.93
C ASN A 188 1.45 -9.99 -15.48
N TRP A 189 2.62 -9.87 -14.85
CA TRP A 189 3.23 -8.56 -14.60
C TRP A 189 4.14 -8.17 -15.77
N PRO A 190 4.13 -6.90 -16.20
CA PRO A 190 5.09 -6.42 -17.20
C PRO A 190 6.52 -6.65 -16.69
N ARG A 191 7.32 -7.39 -17.46
CA ARG A 191 8.74 -7.66 -17.14
C ARG A 191 9.74 -6.84 -17.96
N GLY A 192 9.24 -6.06 -18.92
CA GLY A 192 10.07 -5.33 -19.88
C GLY A 192 10.61 -3.99 -19.36
N ASP A 193 9.97 -3.40 -18.35
CA ASP A 193 10.37 -2.09 -17.82
C ASP A 193 11.09 -2.25 -16.48
N ARG A 194 12.33 -1.77 -16.40
CA ARG A 194 12.95 -1.54 -15.08
C ARG A 194 12.26 -0.37 -14.40
N VAL A 195 12.23 -0.39 -13.07
CA VAL A 195 11.77 0.74 -12.27
C VAL A 195 12.70 1.95 -12.51
N LEU A 196 12.12 3.13 -12.68
CA LEU A 196 12.86 4.39 -12.73
C LEU A 196 13.65 4.60 -11.44
N SER A 197 14.92 4.98 -11.54
CA SER A 197 15.71 5.42 -10.40
C SER A 197 15.14 6.68 -9.77
N PHE A 198 15.54 7.02 -8.54
CA PHE A 198 15.08 8.25 -7.89
C PHE A 198 15.38 9.51 -8.72
N ALA A 199 16.57 9.58 -9.33
CA ALA A 199 16.95 10.69 -10.20
C ALA A 199 16.04 10.78 -11.45
N GLU A 200 15.75 9.63 -12.07
CA GLU A 200 14.87 9.56 -13.24
C GLU A 200 13.42 9.89 -12.92
N ARG A 201 12.93 9.54 -11.73
CA ARG A 201 11.59 9.95 -11.28
C ARG A 201 11.50 11.47 -11.12
N LYS A 202 12.54 12.11 -10.58
CA LYS A 202 12.61 13.58 -10.52
C LYS A 202 12.71 14.20 -11.92
N GLU A 203 13.50 13.62 -12.81
CA GLU A 203 13.60 14.07 -14.19
C GLU A 203 12.25 13.97 -14.92
N LEU A 204 11.54 12.85 -14.75
CA LEU A 204 10.21 12.63 -15.28
C LEU A 204 9.23 13.71 -14.79
N GLN A 205 9.18 13.96 -13.48
CA GLN A 205 8.31 15.00 -12.90
C GLN A 205 8.66 16.39 -13.46
N LEU A 206 9.94 16.73 -13.54
CA LEU A 206 10.39 17.99 -14.13
C LEU A 206 9.93 18.14 -15.58
N ARG A 207 10.11 17.10 -16.39
CA ARG A 207 9.75 17.11 -17.82
C ARG A 207 8.24 17.20 -18.03
N LEU A 208 7.45 16.51 -17.22
CA LEU A 208 5.99 16.61 -17.22
C LEU A 208 5.55 18.06 -16.96
N THR A 209 6.06 18.66 -15.89
CA THR A 209 5.72 20.04 -15.51
C THR A 209 6.14 21.04 -16.58
N LEU A 210 7.35 20.90 -17.15
CA LEU A 210 7.81 21.75 -18.26
C LEU A 210 6.96 21.58 -19.54
N ALA A 211 6.40 20.40 -19.76
CA ALA A 211 5.50 20.11 -20.88
C ALA A 211 4.04 20.56 -20.63
N GLY A 212 3.75 21.21 -19.49
CA GLY A 212 2.42 21.73 -19.14
C GLY A 212 1.55 20.77 -18.33
N PHE A 213 2.09 19.65 -17.85
CA PHE A 213 1.39 18.66 -17.02
C PHE A 213 1.92 18.73 -15.58
N ASP A 214 1.33 19.60 -14.77
CA ASP A 214 1.83 19.93 -13.44
C ASP A 214 1.79 18.73 -12.47
N THR A 215 2.96 18.35 -11.95
CA THR A 215 3.10 17.31 -10.91
C THR A 215 2.97 17.85 -9.49
N GLN A 216 2.80 19.16 -9.32
CA GLN A 216 2.78 19.96 -8.07
C GLN A 216 4.10 19.96 -7.28
N ALA A 217 4.90 18.90 -7.38
CA ALA A 217 6.21 18.79 -6.76
C ALA A 217 7.15 17.92 -7.60
N ILE A 218 8.46 18.11 -7.41
CA ILE A 218 9.54 17.31 -7.99
C ILE A 218 10.31 16.65 -6.83
N ASP A 219 9.72 15.61 -6.25
CA ASP A 219 10.18 14.93 -5.04
C ASP A 219 10.65 13.49 -5.29
N GLY A 220 10.50 12.99 -6.52
CA GLY A 220 10.81 11.64 -6.94
C GLY A 220 9.83 10.59 -6.42
N ARG A 221 8.67 11.00 -5.87
CA ARG A 221 7.59 10.12 -5.41
C ARG A 221 6.49 10.08 -6.48
N ILE A 222 6.20 8.89 -7.01
CA ILE A 222 5.12 8.71 -7.97
C ILE A 222 3.81 8.56 -7.21
N GLY A 223 3.28 9.70 -6.75
CA GLY A 223 1.96 9.78 -6.10
C GLY A 223 0.84 10.13 -7.08
N PRO A 224 -0.41 10.29 -6.58
CA PRO A 224 -1.58 10.61 -7.39
C PRO A 224 -1.38 11.81 -8.33
N ASN A 225 -0.71 12.87 -7.88
CA ASN A 225 -0.41 14.05 -8.71
C ASN A 225 0.46 13.71 -9.93
N THR A 226 1.53 12.93 -9.72
CA THR A 226 2.40 12.50 -10.81
C THR A 226 1.69 11.54 -11.75
N ILE A 227 0.88 10.62 -11.22
CA ILE A 227 0.07 9.68 -12.01
C ILE A 227 -0.93 10.45 -12.88
N ASN A 228 -1.63 11.43 -12.33
CA ASN A 228 -2.59 12.25 -13.08
C ASN A 228 -1.90 13.09 -14.17
N ALA A 229 -0.74 13.69 -13.89
CA ALA A 229 0.07 14.38 -14.88
C ALA A 229 0.53 13.43 -16.02
N LEU A 230 0.95 12.21 -15.67
CA LEU A 230 1.30 11.17 -16.65
C LEU A 230 0.12 10.79 -17.54
N ARG A 231 -1.07 10.59 -16.97
CA ARG A 231 -2.29 10.28 -17.75
C ARG A 231 -2.63 11.39 -18.72
N ALA A 232 -2.60 12.64 -18.25
CA ALA A 232 -2.84 13.80 -19.08
C ALA A 232 -1.81 13.91 -20.22
N TYR A 233 -0.53 13.69 -19.93
CA TYR A 233 0.52 13.64 -20.94
C TYR A 233 0.30 12.51 -21.95
N GLN A 234 0.05 11.29 -21.49
CA GLN A 234 -0.19 10.12 -22.33
C GLN A 234 -1.38 10.36 -23.27
N MET A 235 -2.49 10.88 -22.75
CA MET A 235 -3.66 11.25 -23.54
C MET A 235 -3.34 12.30 -24.60
N ALA A 236 -2.61 13.37 -24.24
CA ALA A 236 -2.18 14.41 -25.18
C ALA A 236 -1.23 13.89 -26.28
N ARG A 237 -0.60 12.73 -26.08
CA ARG A 237 0.31 12.08 -27.03
C ARG A 237 -0.30 10.86 -27.74
N GLY A 238 -1.60 10.61 -27.56
CA GLY A 238 -2.28 9.45 -28.17
C GLY A 238 -1.80 8.10 -27.64
N LEU A 239 -1.28 8.08 -26.40
CA LEU A 239 -0.86 6.88 -25.68
C LEU A 239 -1.98 6.40 -24.76
N VAL A 240 -1.88 5.15 -24.29
CA VAL A 240 -2.79 4.63 -23.27
C VAL A 240 -2.60 5.43 -21.97
N PRO A 241 -3.63 6.12 -21.45
CA PRO A 241 -3.50 7.00 -20.30
C PRO A 241 -3.61 6.22 -18.98
N ASP A 242 -2.71 5.24 -18.76
CA ASP A 242 -2.70 4.40 -17.56
C ASP A 242 -1.97 5.04 -16.37
N GLY A 243 -1.20 6.10 -16.60
CA GLY A 243 -0.43 6.82 -15.59
C GLY A 243 0.83 6.08 -15.13
N TYR A 244 1.26 5.05 -15.86
CA TYR A 244 2.41 4.24 -15.49
C TYR A 244 3.73 4.88 -15.95
N ALA A 245 4.64 5.07 -14.99
CA ALA A 245 5.94 5.69 -15.22
C ALA A 245 6.96 4.66 -15.73
N THR A 246 7.33 4.72 -17.01
CA THR A 246 8.29 3.79 -17.64
C THR A 246 9.55 4.51 -18.14
N VAL A 247 10.64 3.75 -18.31
CA VAL A 247 11.88 4.26 -18.94
C VAL A 247 11.58 4.76 -20.34
N HIS A 248 10.83 3.99 -21.12
CA HIS A 248 10.46 4.36 -22.48
C HIS A 248 9.70 5.70 -22.54
N LEU A 249 8.80 5.95 -21.58
CA LEU A 249 8.08 7.22 -21.52
C LEU A 249 9.01 8.40 -21.18
N LEU A 250 9.94 8.20 -20.24
CA LEU A 250 10.95 9.20 -19.91
C LEU A 250 11.85 9.51 -21.11
N GLU A 251 12.32 8.50 -21.82
CA GLU A 251 13.13 8.66 -23.04
C GLU A 251 12.39 9.44 -24.13
N ARG A 252 11.07 9.25 -24.26
CA ARG A 252 10.23 10.00 -25.20
C ARG A 252 10.11 11.49 -24.87
N MET A 253 10.36 11.87 -23.62
CA MET A 253 10.35 13.27 -23.16
C MET A 253 11.75 13.92 -23.20
N ARG A 254 12.80 13.15 -23.54
CA ARG A 254 14.18 13.62 -23.70
C ARG A 254 14.38 14.20 -25.09
#